data_AF-W2XK77-F1
#
_entry.id   AF-W2XK77-F1
#
_cell.length_a   1.000
_cell.length_b   1.000
_cell.length_c   1.000
_cell.angle_alpha   90.00
_cell.angle_beta   90.00
_cell.angle_gamma   90.00
#
_symmetry.space_group_name_H-M   'P 1'
#
loop_
_entity.id
_entity.type
_entity.pdbx_description
1 polymer ?
#
loop_
_entity_poly.entity_id
_entity_poly.type
_entity_poly.pdbx_seq_one_letter_code
_entity_poly.pdbx_strand_id
1 'polypeptide(L)'
;MMAMALMKRLGEKKKQGVCRKQMVMGKMMVNVQIVEPPVKYHASWEDWQSYFEDYCQRTLQVIPVKETMSRAERNKRLKKTKKGEDESQLVPEGFDPYQRTYICTHGWNKRKSRSEGSRPRQHIRLTNCPFTFVVQWYFARGELQVKNGHFAHNHPVSPAAFATYPASRGVMDPLVGVVSKEC
;
A
#
# COMPACT_ATOMS: atom_id res chain seq x y z
N MET A 1 51.38 50.14 -46.64
CA MET A 1 51.16 50.01 -48.11
C MET A 1 51.06 48.53 -48.39
N MET A 2 50.03 47.93 -48.99
CA MET A 2 48.93 48.41 -49.82
C MET A 2 47.65 47.63 -49.48
N ALA A 3 46.52 48.31 -49.62
CA ALA A 3 45.21 47.71 -49.75
C ALA A 3 44.99 47.26 -51.20
N MET A 4 44.27 46.16 -51.43
CA MET A 4 43.44 46.01 -52.62
C MET A 4 42.17 45.20 -52.31
N ALA A 5 41.06 45.80 -52.72
CA ALA A 5 39.69 45.33 -52.66
C ALA A 5 39.42 44.23 -53.72
N LEU A 6 38.31 43.48 -53.61
CA LEU A 6 37.05 43.77 -54.33
C LEU A 6 36.04 42.59 -54.30
N MET A 7 34.88 42.86 -53.69
CA MET A 7 33.49 42.52 -54.08
C MET A 7 32.97 41.12 -54.50
N LYS A 8 31.88 40.76 -53.78
CA LYS A 8 30.55 40.24 -54.21
C LYS A 8 30.43 38.77 -54.67
N ARG A 9 29.58 38.00 -53.96
CA ARG A 9 28.21 37.65 -54.42
C ARG A 9 27.40 36.87 -53.36
N LEU A 10 26.10 37.07 -53.47
CA LEU A 10 24.99 36.57 -52.65
C LEU A 10 24.82 35.05 -52.74
N GLY A 11 24.38 34.43 -51.64
CA GLY A 11 23.89 33.04 -51.60
C GLY A 11 23.00 32.83 -50.37
N GLU A 12 21.77 32.41 -50.61
CA GLU A 12 20.63 32.43 -49.71
C GLU A 12 20.60 31.33 -48.62
N LYS A 13 20.03 31.72 -47.47
CA LYS A 13 19.07 31.00 -46.59
C LYS A 13 19.36 29.55 -46.19
N LYS A 14 19.50 29.34 -44.87
CA LYS A 14 18.77 28.28 -44.16
C LYS A 14 18.45 28.73 -42.73
N LYS A 15 17.15 28.82 -42.43
CA LYS A 15 16.62 29.09 -41.10
C LYS A 15 17.13 28.00 -40.14
N GLN A 16 17.85 28.40 -39.10
CA GLN A 16 18.15 27.52 -37.97
C GLN A 16 16.82 27.17 -37.29
N GLY A 17 16.40 25.93 -37.47
CA GLY A 17 15.27 25.37 -36.74
C GLY A 17 15.60 25.37 -35.26
N VAL A 18 14.76 26.06 -34.48
CA VAL A 18 14.68 25.87 -33.04
C VAL A 18 14.40 24.39 -32.79
N CYS A 19 15.41 23.65 -32.32
CA CYS A 19 15.22 22.33 -31.77
C CYS A 19 14.40 22.52 -30.48
N ARG A 20 13.08 22.41 -30.60
CA ARG A 20 12.21 22.18 -29.44
C ARG A 20 12.76 20.92 -28.79
N LYS A 21 13.44 21.08 -27.65
CA LYS A 21 13.67 19.97 -26.72
C LYS A 21 12.29 19.40 -26.41
N GLN A 22 11.94 18.32 -27.08
CA GLN A 22 10.85 17.47 -26.67
C GLN A 22 11.27 16.95 -25.29
N MET A 23 10.75 17.56 -24.23
CA MET A 23 10.71 16.89 -22.93
C MET A 23 9.76 15.72 -23.13
N VAL A 24 10.29 14.61 -23.61
CA VAL A 24 9.68 13.30 -23.41
C VAL A 24 9.75 13.09 -21.90
N MET A 25 8.69 13.48 -21.20
CA MET A 25 8.36 12.90 -19.91
C MET A 25 8.14 11.42 -20.19
N GLY A 26 9.23 10.66 -20.18
CA GLY A 26 9.18 9.21 -20.23
C GLY A 26 8.26 8.77 -19.12
N LYS A 27 7.06 8.32 -19.49
CA LYS A 27 6.12 7.68 -18.58
C LYS A 27 6.86 6.46 -18.06
N MET A 28 7.50 6.57 -16.90
CA MET A 28 8.02 5.42 -16.17
C MET A 28 6.84 4.48 -16.03
N MET A 29 6.86 3.37 -16.77
CA MET A 29 5.89 2.31 -16.62
C MET A 29 6.15 1.71 -15.24
N VAL A 30 5.52 2.28 -14.21
CA VAL A 30 5.42 1.64 -12.91
C VAL A 30 4.83 0.27 -13.18
N ASN A 31 5.56 -0.79 -12.85
CA ASN A 31 5.08 -2.14 -13.06
C ASN A 31 3.92 -2.37 -12.09
N VAL A 32 2.70 -2.10 -12.57
CA VAL A 32 1.48 -2.28 -11.79
C VAL A 32 1.13 -3.75 -11.81
N GLN A 33 1.16 -4.38 -10.64
CA GLN A 33 0.79 -5.77 -10.44
C GLN A 33 -0.59 -5.82 -9.80
N ILE A 34 -1.60 -6.21 -10.58
CA ILE A 34 -2.99 -6.36 -10.12
C ILE A 34 -3.13 -7.75 -9.49
N VAL A 35 -3.79 -7.81 -8.34
CA VAL A 35 -4.08 -9.07 -7.65
C VAL A 35 -5.58 -9.23 -7.50
N GLU A 36 -6.03 -10.49 -7.50
CA GLU A 36 -7.43 -10.83 -7.24
C GLU A 36 -7.86 -10.26 -5.88
N PRO A 37 -9.04 -9.62 -5.78
CA PRO A 37 -9.56 -9.16 -4.49
C PRO A 37 -9.90 -10.36 -3.57
N PRO A 38 -9.75 -10.22 -2.24
CA PRO A 38 -10.29 -11.16 -1.26
C PRO A 38 -11.81 -11.37 -1.42
N VAL A 39 -12.30 -12.52 -0.96
CA VAL A 39 -13.73 -12.79 -0.81
C VAL A 39 -14.34 -11.70 0.07
N LYS A 40 -15.53 -11.24 -0.32
CA LYS A 40 -16.09 -10.00 0.22
C LYS A 40 -16.66 -10.15 1.63
N TYR A 41 -17.15 -11.32 2.01
CA TYR A 41 -17.91 -11.54 3.25
C TYR A 41 -17.40 -12.76 4.02
N HIS A 42 -17.33 -12.64 5.35
CA HIS A 42 -16.88 -13.70 6.26
C HIS A 42 -17.74 -13.68 7.53
N ALA A 43 -18.01 -14.85 8.13
CA ALA A 43 -18.90 -14.91 9.30
C ALA A 43 -18.22 -14.39 10.58
N SER A 44 -16.92 -14.64 10.76
CA SER A 44 -16.16 -14.25 11.95
C SER A 44 -14.73 -13.79 11.62
N TRP A 45 -14.03 -13.26 12.63
CA TRP A 45 -12.60 -12.91 12.49
C TRP A 45 -11.72 -14.15 12.33
N GLU A 46 -12.13 -15.27 12.92
CA GLU A 46 -11.48 -16.58 12.80
C GLU A 46 -11.59 -17.11 11.37
N ASP A 47 -12.80 -17.06 10.78
CA ASP A 47 -13.01 -17.45 9.38
C ASP A 47 -12.24 -16.54 8.42
N TRP A 48 -12.22 -15.24 8.70
CA TRP A 48 -11.41 -14.29 7.95
C TRP A 48 -9.93 -14.64 8.05
N GLN A 49 -9.41 -14.93 9.26
CA GLN A 49 -7.99 -15.19 9.46
C GLN A 49 -7.54 -16.46 8.71
N SER A 50 -8.31 -17.55 8.82
CA SER A 50 -8.03 -18.79 8.08
C SER A 50 -8.04 -18.56 6.57
N TYR A 51 -9.07 -17.90 6.04
CA TYR A 51 -9.13 -17.55 4.62
C TYR A 51 -7.97 -16.62 4.20
N PHE A 52 -7.60 -15.66 5.05
CA PHE A 52 -6.62 -14.64 4.74
C PHE A 52 -5.20 -15.19 4.64
N GLU A 53 -4.87 -16.21 5.45
CA GLU A 53 -3.60 -16.93 5.37
C GLU A 53 -3.46 -17.64 4.02
N ASP A 54 -4.48 -18.39 3.61
CA ASP A 54 -4.52 -19.06 2.30
C ASP A 54 -4.48 -18.06 1.15
N TYR A 55 -5.22 -16.94 1.26
CA TYR A 55 -5.20 -15.86 0.29
C TYR A 55 -3.78 -15.28 0.13
N CYS A 56 -3.09 -14.97 1.23
CA CYS A 56 -1.72 -14.44 1.19
C CYS A 56 -0.75 -15.43 0.54
N GLN A 57 -0.86 -16.73 0.85
CA GLN A 57 -0.02 -17.77 0.26
C GLN A 57 -0.28 -17.92 -1.25
N ARG A 58 -1.54 -18.06 -1.65
CA ARG A 58 -1.95 -18.25 -3.05
C ARG A 58 -1.56 -17.08 -3.93
N THR A 59 -1.62 -15.87 -3.40
CA THR A 59 -1.28 -14.64 -4.12
C THR A 59 0.18 -14.21 -3.94
N LEU A 60 0.96 -14.92 -3.11
CA LEU A 60 2.37 -14.66 -2.80
C LEU A 60 2.60 -13.26 -2.22
N GLN A 61 1.68 -12.81 -1.35
CA GLN A 61 1.69 -11.48 -0.75
C GLN A 61 1.96 -11.57 0.75
N VAL A 62 2.71 -10.60 1.28
CA VAL A 62 2.78 -10.35 2.73
C VAL A 62 2.03 -9.07 3.02
N ILE A 63 0.93 -9.20 3.75
CA ILE A 63 -0.04 -8.13 3.97
C ILE A 63 -0.21 -7.92 5.49
N PRO A 64 0.58 -7.03 6.12
CA PRO A 64 0.41 -6.69 7.52
C PRO A 64 -0.87 -5.89 7.80
N VAL A 65 -1.31 -5.94 9.06
CA VAL A 65 -2.30 -5.02 9.60
C VAL A 65 -1.61 -3.67 9.84
N LYS A 66 -2.19 -2.59 9.33
CA LYS A 66 -1.71 -1.23 9.58
C LYS A 66 -2.33 -0.64 10.84
N GLU A 67 -3.64 -0.82 10.97
CA GLU A 67 -4.45 -0.22 12.02
C GLU A 67 -5.57 -1.18 12.41
N THR A 68 -5.77 -1.32 13.71
CA THR A 68 -6.93 -1.99 14.29
C THR A 68 -7.77 -0.94 15.01
N MET A 69 -9.04 -0.85 14.67
CA MET A 69 -9.99 0.02 15.35
C MET A 69 -10.88 -0.84 16.23
N SER A 70 -10.81 -0.59 17.54
CA SER A 70 -11.67 -1.25 18.51
C SER A 70 -13.09 -0.73 18.46
N ARG A 71 -14.03 -1.52 18.98
CA ARG A 71 -15.40 -1.10 19.27
C ARG A 71 -15.44 0.20 20.07
N ALA A 72 -14.66 0.26 21.15
CA ALA A 72 -14.65 1.41 22.04
C ALA A 72 -14.22 2.69 21.32
N GLU A 73 -13.15 2.62 20.52
CA GLU A 73 -12.67 3.75 19.73
C GLU A 73 -13.68 4.14 18.64
N ARG A 74 -14.32 3.17 17.98
CA ARG A 74 -15.38 3.44 17.00
C ARG A 74 -16.55 4.18 17.63
N ASN A 75 -17.04 3.71 18.78
CA ASN A 75 -18.16 4.32 19.50
C ASN A 75 -17.79 5.72 20.02
N LYS A 76 -16.57 5.90 20.52
CA LYS A 76 -16.03 7.21 20.91
C LYS A 76 -16.03 8.20 19.74
N ARG A 77 -15.68 7.75 18.52
CA ARG A 77 -15.76 8.57 17.30
C ARG A 77 -17.20 8.84 16.87
N LEU A 78 -18.10 7.86 16.99
CA LEU A 78 -19.53 8.01 16.67
C LEU A 78 -20.20 9.08 17.53
N LYS A 79 -19.97 9.07 18.84
CA LYS A 79 -20.54 10.01 19.82
C LYS A 79 -20.18 11.48 19.55
N LYS A 80 -19.17 11.74 18.71
CA LYS A 80 -18.81 13.10 18.26
C LYS A 80 -19.58 13.55 17.01
N THR A 81 -20.48 12.73 16.49
CA THR A 81 -21.27 13.00 15.29
C THR A 81 -22.76 12.94 15.62
N LYS A 82 -23.62 13.57 14.82
CA LYS A 82 -25.10 13.50 14.99
C LYS A 82 -25.64 12.07 15.07
N LYS A 83 -24.99 11.11 14.40
CA LYS A 83 -25.38 9.70 14.42
C LYS A 83 -25.13 9.01 15.77
N GLY A 84 -24.21 9.53 16.58
CA GLY A 84 -23.90 8.97 17.89
C GLY A 84 -24.81 9.44 19.02
N GLU A 85 -25.77 10.33 18.73
CA GLU A 85 -26.87 10.66 19.65
C GLU A 85 -27.85 9.48 19.77
N ASP A 86 -27.96 8.68 18.71
CA ASP A 86 -28.74 7.45 18.69
C ASP A 86 -27.88 6.27 19.16
N GLU A 87 -28.15 5.77 20.36
CA GLU A 87 -27.44 4.63 20.95
C GLU A 87 -27.62 3.34 20.12
N SER A 88 -28.67 3.23 19.28
CA SER A 88 -28.85 2.08 18.38
C SER A 88 -27.82 2.02 17.24
N GLN A 89 -27.16 3.15 16.94
CA GLN A 89 -26.09 3.22 15.94
C GLN A 89 -24.72 2.81 16.49
N LEU A 90 -24.60 2.63 17.80
CA LEU A 90 -23.35 2.22 18.41
C LEU A 90 -23.05 0.76 18.08
N VAL A 91 -21.77 0.45 18.01
CA VAL A 91 -21.30 -0.92 17.81
C VAL A 91 -21.68 -1.75 19.06
N PRO A 92 -22.42 -2.86 18.90
CA PRO A 92 -22.79 -3.73 20.01
C PRO A 92 -21.59 -4.44 20.63
N GLU A 93 -21.79 -5.07 21.78
CA GLU A 93 -20.77 -5.92 22.42
C GLU A 93 -20.48 -7.18 21.59
N GLY A 94 -19.28 -7.76 21.74
CA GLY A 94 -18.85 -8.93 20.97
C GLY A 94 -18.26 -8.64 19.58
N PHE A 95 -18.31 -7.40 19.11
CA PHE A 95 -17.82 -7.00 17.78
C PHE A 95 -16.41 -6.38 17.81
N ASP A 96 -15.51 -6.91 18.63
CA ASP A 96 -14.12 -6.43 18.73
C ASP A 96 -13.13 -7.42 18.10
N PRO A 97 -12.15 -6.97 17.29
CA PRO A 97 -12.01 -5.61 16.78
C PRO A 97 -13.14 -5.23 15.82
N TYR A 98 -13.52 -3.94 15.80
CA TYR A 98 -14.57 -3.48 14.89
C TYR A 98 -14.11 -3.49 13.42
N GLN A 99 -12.84 -3.12 13.20
CA GLN A 99 -12.25 -2.98 11.88
C GLN A 99 -10.74 -3.22 11.92
N ARG A 100 -10.20 -3.85 10.86
CA ARG A 100 -8.76 -3.90 10.57
C ARG A 100 -8.48 -3.32 9.18
N THR A 101 -7.43 -2.52 9.08
CA THR A 101 -6.92 -1.98 7.82
C THR A 101 -5.67 -2.75 7.44
N TYR A 102 -5.64 -3.28 6.23
CA TYR A 102 -4.54 -4.08 5.70
C TYR A 102 -3.80 -3.31 4.61
N ILE A 103 -2.47 -3.45 4.60
CA ILE A 103 -1.60 -2.80 3.61
C ILE A 103 -0.52 -3.76 3.12
N CYS A 104 0.14 -3.40 2.03
CA CYS A 104 1.38 -4.08 1.65
C CYS A 104 2.53 -3.70 2.60
N THR A 105 3.52 -4.59 2.79
CA THR A 105 4.78 -4.28 3.50
C THR A 105 5.55 -3.10 2.93
N HIS A 106 5.31 -2.74 1.67
CA HIS A 106 5.89 -1.58 1.00
C HIS A 106 5.01 -0.31 1.10
N GLY A 107 3.82 -0.43 1.71
CA GLY A 107 2.84 0.65 1.93
C GLY A 107 3.04 1.43 3.23
N TRP A 108 4.03 1.06 4.05
CA TRP A 108 4.34 1.82 5.27
C TRP A 108 4.88 3.21 4.93
N ASN A 109 4.40 4.22 5.65
CA ASN A 109 4.96 5.56 5.56
C ASN A 109 6.44 5.55 6.00
N LYS A 110 7.28 6.34 5.34
CA LYS A 110 8.66 6.53 5.76
C LYS A 110 8.71 7.02 7.21
N ARG A 111 9.24 6.19 8.11
CA ARG A 111 9.56 6.62 9.47
C ARG A 111 10.64 7.70 9.41
N LYS A 112 10.47 8.77 10.20
CA LYS A 112 11.52 9.77 10.40
C LYS A 112 12.74 9.06 11.01
N SER A 113 13.93 9.27 10.44
CA SER A 113 15.16 8.76 11.03
C SER A 113 15.38 9.43 12.38
N ARG A 114 15.73 8.64 13.40
CA ARG A 114 16.14 9.13 14.72
C ARG A 114 17.67 9.11 14.91
N SER A 115 18.41 8.72 13.87
CA SER A 115 19.86 8.59 13.89
C SER A 115 20.54 9.66 13.05
N GLU A 116 21.78 9.98 13.43
CA GLU A 116 22.66 10.96 12.77
C GLU A 116 23.25 10.46 11.43
N GLY A 117 23.06 9.18 11.10
CA GLY A 117 23.33 8.63 9.76
C GLY A 117 24.65 7.88 9.58
N SER A 118 25.35 7.54 10.66
CA SER A 118 26.68 6.87 10.61
C SER A 118 26.66 5.41 10.12
N ARG A 119 25.51 4.74 10.11
CA ARG A 119 25.37 3.38 9.54
C ARG A 119 24.69 3.44 8.16
N PRO A 120 25.20 2.74 7.14
CA PRO A 120 24.57 2.72 5.82
C PRO A 120 23.15 2.20 5.94
N ARG A 121 22.20 2.97 5.38
CA ARG A 121 20.78 2.69 5.45
C ARG A 121 20.52 1.35 4.77
N GLN A 122 19.99 0.37 5.51
CA GLN A 122 19.48 -0.85 4.91
C GLN A 122 18.46 -0.49 3.82
N HIS A 123 18.54 -1.16 2.67
CA HIS A 123 17.64 -0.93 1.53
C HIS A 123 16.21 -1.39 1.88
N ILE A 124 15.50 -0.60 2.67
CA ILE A 124 14.09 -0.80 2.96
C ILE A 124 13.33 -0.27 1.74
N ARG A 125 12.69 -1.18 1.01
CA ARG A 125 11.90 -0.92 -0.20
C ARG A 125 10.60 -0.17 0.15
N LEU A 126 10.67 1.08 0.63
CA LEU A 126 9.48 1.88 0.90
C LEU A 126 9.01 2.53 -0.41
N THR A 127 8.28 1.77 -1.23
CA THR A 127 7.77 2.23 -2.53
C THR A 127 6.47 3.02 -2.42
N ASN A 128 5.97 3.25 -1.20
CA ASN A 128 4.64 3.83 -0.94
C ASN A 128 3.56 3.07 -1.73
N CYS A 129 3.56 1.74 -1.59
CA CYS A 129 2.64 0.89 -2.33
C CYS A 129 1.18 1.26 -2.00
N PRO A 130 0.33 1.50 -3.01
CA PRO A 130 -1.08 1.89 -2.79
C PRO A 130 -1.99 0.71 -2.41
N PHE A 131 -1.46 -0.52 -2.37
CA PHE A 131 -2.22 -1.70 -1.99
C PHE A 131 -2.76 -1.55 -0.56
N THR A 132 -4.08 -1.46 -0.45
CA THR A 132 -4.78 -1.25 0.82
C THR A 132 -6.19 -1.84 0.74
N PHE A 133 -6.71 -2.35 1.84
CA PHE A 133 -8.12 -2.66 1.99
C PHE A 133 -8.51 -2.69 3.46
N VAL A 134 -9.81 -2.71 3.73
CA VAL A 134 -10.36 -2.68 5.09
C VAL A 134 -11.29 -3.86 5.28
N VAL A 135 -11.21 -4.52 6.42
CA VAL A 135 -12.17 -5.53 6.87
C VAL A 135 -12.91 -4.98 8.07
N GLN A 136 -14.24 -4.97 8.00
CA GLN A 136 -15.10 -4.27 8.95
C GLN A 136 -16.38 -5.06 9.19
N TRP A 137 -16.90 -5.04 10.42
CA TRP A 137 -18.23 -5.60 10.71
C TRP A 137 -19.35 -4.88 9.96
N TYR A 138 -20.23 -5.69 9.36
CA TYR A 138 -21.46 -5.28 8.70
C TYR A 138 -22.68 -5.81 9.46
N PHE A 139 -23.21 -4.98 10.35
CA PHE A 139 -24.25 -5.37 11.32
C PHE A 139 -25.55 -5.89 10.69
N ALA A 140 -25.95 -5.37 9.53
CA ALA A 140 -27.19 -5.81 8.88
C ALA A 140 -27.16 -7.31 8.46
N ARG A 141 -25.97 -7.90 8.33
CA ARG A 141 -25.80 -9.34 8.02
C ARG A 141 -25.12 -10.12 9.14
N GLY A 142 -24.58 -9.45 10.16
CA GLY A 142 -23.79 -10.11 11.19
C GLY A 142 -22.49 -10.73 10.67
N GLU A 143 -21.92 -10.17 9.61
CA GLU A 143 -20.71 -10.68 8.94
C GLU A 143 -19.63 -9.60 8.87
N LEU A 144 -18.37 -9.99 8.72
CA LEU A 144 -17.30 -9.11 8.26
C LEU A 144 -17.43 -8.85 6.76
N GLN A 145 -17.06 -7.64 6.36
CA GLN A 145 -17.08 -7.19 4.98
C GLN A 145 -15.74 -6.56 4.59
N VAL A 146 -15.21 -6.98 3.45
CA VAL A 146 -14.07 -6.34 2.79
C VAL A 146 -14.54 -5.08 2.04
N LYS A 147 -13.89 -3.94 2.29
CA LYS A 147 -14.22 -2.61 1.76
C LYS A 147 -12.97 -1.82 1.37
N ASN A 148 -13.20 -0.74 0.63
CA ASN A 148 -12.20 0.27 0.27
C ASN A 148 -10.92 -0.35 -0.30
N GLY A 149 -11.09 -1.39 -1.12
CA GLY A 149 -9.98 -2.18 -1.64
C GLY A 149 -9.31 -1.53 -2.85
N HIS A 150 -8.00 -1.38 -2.76
CA HIS A 150 -7.10 -1.09 -3.85
C HIS A 150 -6.14 -2.28 -4.01
N PHE A 151 -6.44 -3.17 -4.95
CA PHE A 151 -5.73 -4.45 -5.13
C PHE A 151 -4.67 -4.40 -6.23
N ALA A 152 -3.89 -3.32 -6.24
CA ALA A 152 -2.78 -3.16 -7.17
C ALA A 152 -1.52 -2.69 -6.45
N HIS A 153 -0.40 -3.34 -6.78
CA HIS A 153 0.94 -2.98 -6.30
C HIS A 153 1.69 -2.16 -7.33
N ASN A 154 2.61 -1.33 -6.86
CA ASN A 154 3.55 -0.59 -7.71
C ASN A 154 4.96 -1.19 -7.73
N HIS A 155 5.09 -2.43 -7.23
CA HIS A 155 6.33 -3.20 -7.19
C HIS A 155 6.03 -4.66 -7.56
N PRO A 156 7.05 -5.45 -7.93
CA PRO A 156 6.88 -6.87 -8.20
C PRO A 156 6.35 -7.62 -6.96
N VAL A 157 5.32 -8.42 -7.17
CA VAL A 157 4.89 -9.50 -6.27
C VAL A 157 5.35 -10.79 -6.95
N SER A 158 6.30 -11.50 -6.35
CA SER A 158 6.92 -12.67 -6.97
C SER A 158 7.24 -13.73 -5.92
N PRO A 159 7.31 -15.03 -6.31
CA PRO A 159 7.70 -16.10 -5.40
C PRO A 159 9.04 -15.82 -4.72
N ALA A 160 10.01 -15.29 -5.46
CA ALA A 160 11.33 -14.94 -4.93
C ALA A 160 11.25 -13.86 -3.86
N ALA A 161 10.43 -12.81 -4.07
CA ALA A 161 10.21 -11.78 -3.07
C ALA A 161 9.46 -12.33 -1.85
N PHE A 162 8.42 -13.14 -2.07
CA PHE A 162 7.64 -13.77 -1.00
C PHE A 162 8.53 -14.63 -0.10
N ALA A 163 9.36 -15.51 -0.68
CA ALA A 163 10.29 -16.39 0.05
C ALA A 163 11.36 -15.66 0.89
N THR A 164 11.55 -14.35 0.72
CA THR A 164 12.47 -13.58 1.58
C THR A 164 11.88 -13.26 2.96
N TYR A 165 10.56 -13.32 3.10
CA TYR A 165 9.90 -12.95 4.35
C TYR A 165 9.90 -14.12 5.36
N PRO A 166 10.23 -13.88 6.63
CA PRO A 166 10.16 -14.92 7.67
C PRO A 166 8.77 -15.57 7.78
N ALA A 167 7.71 -14.78 7.63
CA ALA A 167 6.32 -15.23 7.69
C ALA A 167 5.94 -16.26 6.61
N SER A 168 6.67 -16.31 5.48
CA SER A 168 6.41 -17.28 4.41
C SER A 168 7.22 -18.57 4.55
N ARG A 169 8.17 -18.65 5.50
CA ARG A 169 9.13 -19.76 5.61
C ARG A 169 8.68 -20.88 6.56
N GLY A 170 7.49 -20.78 7.14
CA GLY A 170 6.89 -21.86 7.92
C GLY A 170 7.71 -22.29 9.15
N VAL A 171 8.26 -21.34 9.92
CA VAL A 171 8.82 -21.69 11.24
C VAL A 171 7.66 -21.94 12.19
N MET A 172 7.21 -23.18 12.27
CA MET A 172 6.35 -23.66 13.35
C MET A 172 7.23 -23.82 14.60
N ASP A 173 7.41 -22.74 15.37
CA ASP A 173 8.05 -22.82 16.69
C ASP A 173 6.98 -23.21 17.74
N PRO A 174 7.06 -24.40 18.37
CA PRO A 174 6.10 -24.82 19.40
C PRO A 174 6.12 -23.94 20.66
N LEU A 175 7.10 -23.04 20.82
CA LEU A 175 7.24 -22.14 21.96
C LEU A 175 6.73 -20.70 21.69
N VAL A 176 6.27 -20.40 20.47
CA VAL A 176 5.64 -19.11 20.12
C VAL A 176 4.11 -19.27 20.06
N GLY A 177 3.53 -19.89 21.09
CA GLY A 177 2.08 -19.96 21.30
C GLY A 177 1.48 -18.71 21.97
N VAL A 178 2.32 -17.73 22.30
CA VAL A 178 1.90 -16.46 22.90
C VAL A 178 2.89 -15.39 22.43
N VAL A 179 2.39 -14.21 22.09
CA VAL A 179 3.14 -13.04 21.59
C VAL A 179 3.38 -13.02 20.08
N SER A 180 2.30 -12.91 19.31
CA SER A 180 2.19 -11.95 18.19
C SER A 180 0.70 -11.65 17.92
N LYS A 181 -0.01 -11.25 18.97
CA LYS A 181 -1.13 -10.31 18.82
C LYS A 181 -0.47 -8.95 18.52
N GLU A 182 -0.93 -8.30 17.45
CA GLU A 182 -0.60 -6.92 17.07
C GLU A 182 0.86 -6.67 16.60
N CYS A 183 1.01 -6.56 15.27
CA CYS A 183 2.07 -5.78 14.63
C CYS A 183 1.42 -4.86 13.59
#